data_AF-E9CP16-F1
#
_entry.id   AF-E9CP16-F1
#
_cell.length_a   1.000
_cell.length_b   1.000
_cell.length_c   1.000
_cell.angle_alpha   90.00
_cell.angle_beta   90.00
_cell.angle_gamma   90.00
#
_symmetry.space_group_name_H-M   'P 1'
#
loop_
_entity.id
_entity.type
_entity.pdbx_description
1 polymer ?
#
loop_
_entity_poly.entity_id
_entity_poly.type
_entity_poly.pdbx_seq_one_letter_code
_entity_poly.pdbx_strand_id
1 'polypeptide(L)'
;MKSVKISLAWQILIALVLGIIVGAVLHNQVESREWLVSNILSPAGDIFIRLIKMIVVPIVISTLIVGIAGVGDAKKLGRIGLKTIIYFEVITTIAIVVGLTLANFFQPGHGIDMSTLTTVDISQYEKTTEHVQSGSHSLMVTILSLIPSN
;
A
#
# COMPACT_ATOMS: atom_id res chain seq x y z
N MET A 1 8.79 -8.58 38.50
CA MET A 1 7.54 -8.40 37.73
C MET A 1 7.70 -9.16 36.41
N LYS A 2 6.94 -10.23 36.17
CA LYS A 2 7.07 -11.08 34.98
C LYS A 2 6.59 -10.29 33.75
N SER A 3 7.49 -9.95 32.83
CA SER A 3 7.13 -9.31 31.57
C SER A 3 6.49 -10.34 30.64
N VAL A 4 5.22 -10.11 30.28
CA VAL A 4 4.53 -10.89 29.26
C VAL A 4 5.20 -10.57 27.93
N LYS A 5 5.87 -11.55 27.30
CA LYS A 5 6.49 -11.39 25.98
C LYS A 5 5.41 -11.46 24.91
N ILE A 6 4.84 -10.31 24.56
CA ILE A 6 3.89 -10.19 23.45
C ILE A 6 4.66 -10.25 22.12
N SER A 7 4.16 -11.01 21.15
CA SER A 7 4.73 -11.09 19.79
C SER A 7 4.63 -9.75 19.04
N LEU A 8 5.59 -9.46 18.14
CA LEU A 8 5.61 -8.25 17.32
C LEU A 8 4.29 -8.06 16.54
N ALA A 9 3.71 -9.14 16.00
CA ALA A 9 2.44 -9.07 15.27
C ALA A 9 1.30 -8.57 16.19
N TRP A 10 1.26 -9.06 17.42
CA TRP A 10 0.28 -8.62 18.42
C TRP A 10 0.53 -7.17 18.86
N GLN A 11 1.79 -6.74 18.97
CA GLN A 11 2.12 -5.35 19.26
C GLN A 11 1.63 -4.41 18.16
N ILE A 12 1.78 -4.79 16.88
CA ILE A 12 1.28 -4.01 15.74
C ILE A 12 -0.24 -3.92 15.77
N LEU A 13 -0.94 -5.04 16.01
CA LEU A 13 -2.40 -5.04 16.11
C LEU A 13 -2.90 -4.17 17.26
N ILE A 14 -2.27 -4.27 18.44
CA ILE A 14 -2.60 -3.42 19.59
C ILE A 14 -2.34 -1.94 19.25
N ALA A 15 -1.21 -1.61 18.62
CA ALA A 15 -0.90 -0.25 18.21
C ALA A 15 -1.88 0.31 17.18
N LEU A 16 -2.35 -0.51 16.23
CA LEU A 16 -3.38 -0.14 15.25
C LEU A 16 -4.70 0.19 15.96
N VAL A 17 -5.16 -0.69 16.85
CA VAL A 17 -6.41 -0.47 17.61
C VAL A 17 -6.30 0.77 18.49
N LEU A 18 -5.17 0.95 19.19
CA LEU A 18 -4.92 2.17 19.97
C LEU A 18 -4.89 3.41 19.09
N GLY A 19 -4.27 3.35 17.91
CA GLY A 19 -4.25 4.46 16.95
C GLY A 19 -5.66 4.87 16.50
N ILE A 20 -6.53 3.90 16.23
CA ILE A 20 -7.95 4.15 15.89
C ILE A 20 -8.67 4.81 17.08
N ILE A 21 -8.50 4.30 18.29
CA ILE A 21 -9.13 4.86 19.50
C ILE A 21 -8.66 6.30 19.74
N VAL A 22 -7.35 6.54 19.67
CA VAL A 22 -6.77 7.89 19.82
C VAL A 22 -7.31 8.82 18.74
N GLY A 23 -7.38 8.38 17.49
CA GLY A 23 -7.96 9.15 16.39
C GLY A 23 -9.43 9.50 16.62
N ALA A 24 -10.23 8.55 17.09
CA ALA A 24 -11.65 8.77 17.41
C ALA A 24 -11.85 9.74 18.59
N VAL A 25 -11.02 9.67 19.63
CA VAL A 25 -11.08 10.59 20.78
C VAL A 25 -10.65 12.01 20.37
N LEU A 26 -9.58 12.13 19.58
CA LEU A 26 -9.11 13.43 19.06
C LEU A 26 -10.10 14.07 18.09
N HIS A 27 -10.96 13.29 17.42
CA HIS A 27 -12.00 13.83 16.55
C HIS A 27 -12.93 14.81 17.28
N ASN A 28 -13.26 14.51 18.54
CA ASN A 28 -14.17 15.32 19.36
C ASN A 28 -13.50 16.54 20.03
N GLN A 29 -12.16 16.67 19.98
CA GLN A 29 -11.40 17.75 20.63
C GLN A 29 -10.72 18.64 19.58
N VAL A 30 -11.49 19.58 19.01
CA VAL A 30 -11.08 20.36 17.84
C VAL A 30 -9.82 21.21 18.07
N GLU A 31 -9.66 21.84 19.24
CA GLU A 31 -8.53 22.75 19.49
C GLU A 31 -7.18 22.03 19.69
N SER A 32 -7.17 20.85 20.32
CA SER A 32 -5.94 20.08 20.55
C SER A 32 -5.54 19.17 19.38
N ARG A 33 -6.50 18.88 18.47
CA ARG A 33 -6.30 17.99 17.34
C ARG A 33 -5.27 18.53 16.35
N GLU A 34 -5.38 19.80 15.97
CA GLU A 34 -4.56 20.35 14.89
C GLU A 34 -3.07 20.38 15.24
N TRP A 35 -2.73 20.79 16.47
CA TRP A 35 -1.36 20.79 16.95
C TRP A 35 -0.78 19.37 17.09
N LEU A 36 -1.52 18.45 17.73
CA LEU A 36 -1.03 17.07 17.91
C LEU A 36 -0.84 16.36 16.57
N VAL A 37 -1.77 16.53 15.64
CA VAL A 37 -1.71 15.87 14.32
C VAL A 37 -0.58 16.43 13.48
N SER A 38 -0.46 17.76 13.37
CA SER A 38 0.54 18.39 12.51
C SER A 38 1.96 18.29 13.06
N ASN A 39 2.16 18.40 14.38
CA ASN A 39 3.50 18.42 14.97
C ASN A 39 4.03 17.04 15.39
N ILE A 40 3.16 16.07 15.71
CA ILE A 40 3.59 14.80 16.28
C ILE A 40 3.12 13.61 15.44
N LEU A 41 1.81 13.44 15.25
CA LEU A 41 1.29 12.21 14.65
C LEU A 41 1.65 12.09 13.16
N SER A 42 1.47 13.15 12.36
CA SER A 42 1.80 13.13 10.94
C SER A 42 3.31 12.99 10.71
N PRO A 43 4.19 13.79 11.35
CA PRO A 43 5.63 13.62 11.19
C PRO A 43 6.14 12.25 11.66
N ALA A 44 5.58 11.68 12.73
CA ALA A 44 5.94 10.34 13.19
C ALA A 44 5.55 9.26 12.15
N GLY A 45 4.35 9.37 11.57
CA GLY A 45 3.91 8.50 10.48
C GLY A 45 4.78 8.65 9.23
N ASP A 46 5.11 9.88 8.85
CA ASP A 46 5.97 10.17 7.71
C ASP A 46 7.39 9.61 7.89
N ILE A 47 7.96 9.75 9.08
CA ILE A 47 9.26 9.14 9.42
C ILE A 47 9.17 7.62 9.29
N PHE A 48 8.13 6.99 9.84
CA PHE A 48 7.94 5.55 9.74
C PHE A 48 7.87 5.07 8.28
N ILE A 49 7.09 5.75 7.44
CA ILE A 49 6.98 5.43 6.01
C ILE A 49 8.30 5.67 5.27
N ARG A 50 9.03 6.75 5.58
CA ARG A 50 10.35 7.03 5.01
C ARG A 50 11.37 5.95 5.38
N LEU A 51 11.35 5.46 6.62
CA LEU A 51 12.21 4.36 7.07
C LEU A 51 11.92 3.07 6.30
N ILE A 52 10.64 2.71 6.11
CA ILE A 52 10.27 1.56 5.27
C ILE A 52 10.76 1.76 3.83
N LYS A 53 10.45 2.91 3.21
CA LYS A 53 10.84 3.19 1.82
C LYS A 53 12.34 3.14 1.59
N MET A 54 13.15 3.60 2.56
CA MET A 54 14.61 3.54 2.51
C MET A 54 15.14 2.10 2.42
N ILE A 55 14.44 1.15 3.06
CA ILE A 55 14.84 -0.25 3.13
C ILE A 55 14.33 -1.04 1.91
N VAL A 56 13.11 -0.74 1.44
CA VAL A 56 12.46 -1.51 0.36
C VAL A 56 13.29 -1.50 -0.93
N VAL A 57 13.78 -0.33 -1.37
CA VAL A 57 14.49 -0.22 -2.66
C VAL A 57 15.78 -1.07 -2.70
N PRO A 58 16.72 -0.94 -1.75
CA PRO A 58 17.93 -1.77 -1.75
C PRO A 58 17.66 -3.26 -1.58
N ILE A 59 16.66 -3.64 -0.76
CA ILE A 59 16.32 -5.04 -0.53
C ILE A 59 15.79 -5.68 -1.81
N VAL A 60 14.87 -5.02 -2.52
CA VAL A 60 14.30 -5.58 -3.75
C VAL A 60 15.39 -5.80 -4.80
N ILE A 61 16.27 -4.82 -5.02
CA ILE A 61 17.38 -4.96 -5.98
C ILE A 61 18.33 -6.09 -5.56
N SER A 62 18.76 -6.11 -4.29
CA SER A 62 19.70 -7.13 -3.80
C SER A 62 19.13 -8.54 -3.89
N THR A 63 17.87 -8.72 -3.51
CA THR A 63 17.18 -10.01 -3.55
C THR A 63 16.96 -10.49 -4.98
N LEU A 64 16.65 -9.60 -5.92
CA LEU A 64 16.56 -9.93 -7.34
C LEU A 64 17.92 -10.35 -7.90
N ILE A 65 19.00 -9.61 -7.62
CA ILE A 65 20.35 -9.97 -8.08
C ILE A 65 20.76 -11.34 -7.55
N VAL A 66 20.65 -11.56 -6.24
CA VAL A 66 21.01 -12.84 -5.60
C VAL A 66 20.13 -13.98 -6.12
N GLY A 67 18.83 -13.74 -6.29
CA GLY A 67 17.87 -14.73 -6.81
C GLY A 67 18.19 -15.13 -8.25
N ILE A 68 18.47 -14.17 -9.12
CA ILE A 68 18.83 -14.41 -10.53
C ILE A 68 20.17 -15.14 -10.62
N ALA A 69 21.18 -14.67 -9.89
CA ALA A 69 22.51 -15.28 -9.87
C ALA A 69 22.47 -16.74 -9.35
N GLY A 70 21.62 -17.03 -8.35
CA GLY A 70 21.47 -18.36 -7.77
C GLY A 70 20.82 -19.40 -8.70
N VAL A 71 19.96 -18.96 -9.65
CA VAL A 71 19.32 -19.88 -10.61
C VAL A 71 20.28 -20.29 -11.74
N GLY A 72 21.24 -19.43 -12.09
CA GLY A 72 22.34 -19.69 -13.04
C GLY A 72 21.96 -19.88 -14.51
N ASP A 73 20.72 -20.26 -14.81
CA ASP A 73 20.22 -20.53 -16.18
C ASP A 73 19.04 -19.60 -16.54
N ALA A 74 19.27 -18.74 -17.54
CA ALA A 74 18.29 -17.80 -18.05
C ALA A 74 17.01 -18.47 -18.59
N LYS A 75 17.10 -19.68 -19.17
CA LYS A 75 15.91 -20.41 -19.66
C LYS A 75 15.03 -20.89 -18.51
N LYS A 76 15.65 -21.35 -17.41
CA LYS A 76 14.92 -21.73 -16.19
C LYS A 76 14.27 -20.51 -15.56
N LEU A 77 14.98 -19.39 -15.47
CA LEU A 77 14.44 -18.13 -14.95
C LEU A 77 13.24 -17.65 -15.76
N GLY A 78 13.32 -17.65 -17.10
CA GLY A 78 12.21 -17.28 -17.97
C GLY A 78 10.98 -18.18 -17.79
N ARG A 79 11.18 -19.50 -17.60
CA ARG A 79 10.08 -20.44 -17.30
C ARG A 79 9.45 -20.18 -15.94
N ILE A 80 10.24 -19.86 -14.92
CA ILE A 80 9.73 -19.50 -13.59
C ILE A 80 8.94 -18.19 -13.70
N GLY A 81 9.49 -17.16 -14.36
CA GLY A 81 8.83 -15.89 -14.58
C GLY A 81 7.47 -16.04 -15.27
N LEU A 82 7.39 -16.81 -16.36
CA LEU A 82 6.13 -17.04 -17.07
C LEU A 82 5.10 -17.78 -16.19
N LYS A 83 5.53 -18.81 -15.44
CA LYS A 83 4.65 -19.50 -14.49
C LYS A 83 4.13 -18.55 -13.42
N THR A 84 4.98 -17.67 -12.91
CA THR A 84 4.63 -16.67 -11.92
C THR A 84 3.63 -15.64 -12.47
N ILE A 85 3.81 -15.16 -13.71
CA ILE A 85 2.86 -14.25 -14.36
C ILE A 85 1.48 -14.91 -14.48
N ILE A 86 1.41 -16.14 -15.02
CA ILE A 86 0.14 -16.86 -15.16
C ILE A 86 -0.50 -17.11 -13.79
N TYR A 87 0.31 -17.48 -12.79
CA TYR A 87 -0.17 -17.67 -11.42
C TYR A 87 -0.76 -16.39 -10.81
N PHE A 88 -0.06 -15.26 -10.95
CA PHE A 88 -0.56 -13.97 -10.48
C PHE A 88 -1.84 -13.57 -11.20
N GLU A 89 -1.91 -13.69 -12.52
CA GLU A 89 -3.09 -13.34 -13.31
C GLU A 89 -4.34 -14.12 -12.88
N VAL A 90 -4.20 -15.43 -12.65
CA VAL A 90 -5.31 -16.27 -12.19
C VAL A 90 -5.76 -15.85 -10.79
N ILE A 91 -4.83 -15.64 -9.87
CA ILE A 91 -5.17 -15.28 -8.48
C ILE A 91 -5.73 -13.87 -8.39
N THR A 92 -5.19 -12.90 -9.12
CA THR A 92 -5.72 -11.53 -9.15
C THR A 92 -7.10 -11.51 -9.77
N THR A 93 -7.36 -12.27 -10.84
CA THR A 93 -8.70 -12.41 -11.42
C THR A 93 -9.69 -12.97 -10.40
N ILE A 94 -9.33 -14.03 -9.68
CA ILE A 94 -10.17 -14.61 -8.63
C ILE A 94 -10.41 -13.58 -7.51
N ALA A 95 -9.36 -12.87 -7.08
CA ALA A 95 -9.47 -11.84 -6.05
C ALA A 95 -10.39 -10.69 -6.48
N ILE A 96 -10.32 -10.25 -7.73
CA ILE A 96 -11.19 -9.22 -8.30
C ILE A 96 -12.64 -9.71 -8.33
N VAL A 97 -12.89 -10.93 -8.80
CA VAL A 97 -14.24 -11.51 -8.84
C VAL A 97 -14.84 -11.59 -7.44
N VAL A 98 -14.09 -12.07 -6.46
CA VAL A 98 -14.54 -12.14 -5.06
C VAL A 98 -14.77 -10.74 -4.49
N GLY A 99 -13.83 -9.81 -4.70
CA GLY A 99 -13.93 -8.43 -4.22
C GLY A 99 -15.15 -7.71 -4.80
N LEU A 100 -15.39 -7.83 -6.10
CA LEU A 100 -16.57 -7.27 -6.77
C LEU A 100 -17.85 -7.93 -6.29
N THR A 101 -17.87 -9.25 -6.11
CA THR A 101 -19.06 -9.96 -5.63
C THR A 101 -19.44 -9.49 -4.23
N LEU A 102 -18.47 -9.42 -3.31
CA LEU A 102 -18.68 -8.93 -1.95
C LEU A 102 -19.09 -7.45 -1.95
N ALA A 103 -18.44 -6.60 -2.76
CA ALA A 103 -18.79 -5.19 -2.86
C ALA A 103 -20.22 -4.98 -3.37
N ASN A 104 -20.65 -5.75 -4.39
CA ASN A 104 -22.01 -5.66 -4.92
C ASN A 104 -23.05 -6.24 -3.95
N PHE A 105 -22.68 -7.24 -3.15
CA PHE A 105 -23.58 -7.85 -2.17
C PHE A 105 -23.76 -6.99 -0.91
N PHE A 106 -22.66 -6.53 -0.31
CA PHE A 106 -22.69 -5.72 0.91
C PHE A 106 -22.97 -4.24 0.64
N GLN A 107 -22.78 -3.78 -0.61
CA GLN A 107 -22.97 -2.39 -1.04
C GLN A 107 -22.39 -1.37 -0.04
N PRO A 108 -21.09 -1.50 0.32
CA PRO A 108 -20.49 -0.63 1.33
C PRO A 108 -20.54 0.82 0.82
N GLY A 109 -21.27 1.68 1.53
CA GLY A 109 -21.50 3.07 1.15
C GLY A 109 -22.97 3.45 0.92
N HIS A 110 -23.88 2.47 0.84
CA HIS A 110 -25.32 2.78 0.77
C HIS A 110 -25.77 3.51 2.05
N GLY A 111 -26.35 4.70 1.90
CA GLY A 111 -26.82 5.53 3.02
C GLY A 111 -25.77 6.49 3.62
N ILE A 112 -24.55 6.57 3.06
CA ILE A 112 -23.57 7.58 3.47
C ILE A 112 -23.84 8.89 2.72
N ASP A 113 -24.16 9.95 3.45
CA ASP A 113 -24.28 11.30 2.89
C ASP A 113 -22.89 11.90 2.67
N MET A 114 -22.44 11.90 1.41
CA MET A 114 -21.14 12.42 0.99
C MET A 114 -20.96 13.91 1.29
N SER A 115 -22.04 14.67 1.54
CA SER A 115 -21.96 16.09 1.89
C SER A 115 -21.55 16.34 3.35
N THR A 116 -21.67 15.34 4.21
CA THR A 116 -21.32 15.43 5.65
C THR A 116 -19.91 14.93 5.96
N LEU A 117 -19.27 14.27 4.99
CA LEU A 117 -17.88 13.83 5.13
C LEU A 117 -16.97 15.04 4.98
N THR A 118 -16.13 15.30 5.99
CA THR A 118 -15.02 16.24 5.85
C THR A 118 -14.23 15.84 4.61
N THR A 119 -14.10 16.76 3.64
CA THR A 119 -13.27 16.58 2.45
C THR A 119 -11.86 16.26 2.90
N VAL A 120 -11.53 14.97 2.95
CA VAL A 120 -10.15 14.51 3.04
C VAL A 120 -9.48 15.08 1.80
N ASP A 121 -8.42 15.86 1.98
CA ASP A 121 -7.67 16.45 0.87
C ASP A 121 -7.06 15.31 0.04
N ILE A 122 -7.81 14.93 -1.00
CA ILE A 122 -7.45 13.87 -1.95
C ILE A 122 -6.74 14.42 -3.17
N SER A 123 -6.38 15.72 -3.18
CA SER A 123 -5.71 16.38 -4.30
C SER A 123 -4.37 15.72 -4.65
N GLN A 124 -3.68 15.12 -3.67
CA GLN A 124 -2.45 14.36 -3.89
C GLN A 124 -2.70 13.08 -4.70
N TYR A 125 -3.83 12.41 -4.45
CA TYR A 125 -4.23 11.22 -5.20
C TYR A 125 -4.77 11.61 -6.57
N GLU A 126 -5.54 12.69 -6.67
CA GLU A 126 -6.04 13.23 -7.96
C GLU A 126 -4.91 13.59 -8.91
N LYS A 127 -3.91 14.34 -8.44
CA LYS A 127 -2.70 14.68 -9.23
C LYS A 127 -1.93 13.44 -9.67
N THR A 128 -1.89 12.40 -8.83
CA THR A 128 -1.27 11.11 -9.19
C THR A 128 -2.08 10.42 -10.29
N THR A 129 -3.42 10.42 -10.22
CA THR A 129 -4.28 9.86 -11.27
C THR A 129 -4.26 10.65 -12.57
N GLU A 130 -4.19 11.99 -12.53
CA GLU A 130 -4.04 12.84 -13.71
C GLU A 130 -2.70 12.54 -14.41
N HIS A 131 -1.61 12.38 -13.65
CA HIS A 131 -0.31 11.97 -14.20
C HIS A 131 -0.32 10.55 -14.82
N VAL A 132 -1.17 9.65 -14.33
CA VAL A 132 -1.30 8.28 -14.88
C VAL A 132 -2.23 8.23 -16.10
N GLN A 133 -3.28 9.06 -16.16
CA GLN A 133 -4.25 9.08 -17.26
C GLN A 133 -3.80 9.89 -18.49
N SER A 134 -2.88 10.83 -18.32
CA SER A 134 -2.44 11.72 -19.41
C SER A 134 -1.59 11.04 -20.48
N GLY A 135 -1.08 9.83 -20.23
CA GLY A 135 -0.30 9.06 -21.20
C GLY A 135 -1.13 7.96 -21.85
N SER A 136 -1.16 7.88 -23.18
CA SER A 136 -1.74 6.73 -23.89
C SER A 136 -1.13 5.43 -23.35
N HIS A 137 -1.93 4.65 -22.61
CA HIS A 137 -1.54 3.33 -22.09
C HIS A 137 -1.45 2.33 -23.25
N SER A 138 -0.41 2.48 -24.08
CA SER A 138 -0.01 1.47 -25.03
C SER A 138 0.86 0.44 -24.31
N LEU A 139 0.58 -0.85 -24.51
CA LEU A 139 1.41 -1.94 -23.99
C LEU A 139 2.89 -1.75 -24.35
N MET A 140 3.17 -1.13 -25.51
CA MET A 140 4.52 -0.80 -25.94
C MET A 140 5.21 0.20 -24.99
N VAL A 141 4.49 1.20 -24.50
CA VAL A 141 5.02 2.21 -23.55
C VAL A 141 5.27 1.56 -22.20
N THR A 142 4.39 0.67 -21.74
CA THR A 142 4.61 -0.10 -20.50
C THR A 142 5.84 -0.99 -20.60
N ILE A 143 5.99 -1.72 -21.70
CA ILE A 143 7.18 -2.56 -21.94
C ILE A 143 8.45 -1.69 -22.01
N LEU A 144 8.38 -0.54 -22.68
CA LEU A 144 9.52 0.37 -22.77
C LEU A 144 9.91 0.94 -21.38
N SER A 145 8.93 1.21 -20.52
CA SER A 145 9.16 1.72 -19.15
C SER A 145 9.79 0.69 -18.19
N LEU A 146 9.74 -0.61 -18.52
CA LEU A 146 10.41 -1.64 -17.74
C LEU A 146 11.94 -1.60 -17.90
N ILE A 147 12.44 -1.02 -18.98
CA ILE A 147 13.88 -0.90 -19.23
C ILE A 147 14.31 0.50 -18.75
N PRO A 148 15.08 0.61 -17.64
CA PRO A 148 15.53 1.90 -17.16
C PRO A 148 16.43 2.55 -18.22
N SER A 149 16.23 3.85 -18.46
CA SER A 149 17.05 4.61 -19.41
C SER A 149 18.38 5.08 -18.81
N ASN A 150 18.49 5.15 -17.47
CA ASN A 150 19.70 5.45 -16.69
C ASN A 150 19.63 4.77 -15.32
#